data_AF-A0A9P1IHZ5-F1
#
_entry.id   AF-A0A9P1IHZ5-F1
#
_cell.length_a   1.000
_cell.length_b   1.000
_cell.length_c   1.000
_cell.angle_alpha   90.00
_cell.angle_beta   90.00
_cell.angle_gamma   90.00
#
_symmetry.space_group_name_H-M   'P 1'
#
loop_
_entity.id
_entity.type
_entity.pdbx_description
1 polymer ?
#
loop_
_entity_poly.entity_id
_entity_poly.type
_entity_poly.pdbx_seq_one_letter_code
_entity_poly.pdbx_strand_id
1 'polypeptide(L)'
;MQKTLQIFFFAAFLPLIVFGESSSSTVLTSTVLSTTPTATTSATCQDAPGENCSLYVSVCSDPRYYPLLKGKCDKTCGYCGSVTTTTPSSTPCVDNSSNCVNWVKNGFCTNTFYNCTQRKQYCAKSCKLCNTSC
;
A
#
# COMPACT_ATOMS: atom_id res chain seq x y z
N MET A 1 2.52 30.80 27.43
CA MET A 1 3.52 29.79 27.00
C MET A 1 3.37 28.58 27.91
N GLN A 2 2.39 27.71 27.66
CA GLN A 2 2.01 26.65 28.60
C GLN A 2 1.95 25.34 27.82
N LYS A 3 2.87 24.43 28.14
CA LYS A 3 3.06 23.15 27.48
C LYS A 3 3.21 22.12 28.58
N THR A 4 2.21 21.24 28.73
CA THR A 4 2.16 19.94 29.44
C THR A 4 0.66 19.64 29.64
N LEU A 5 0.04 18.81 28.80
CA LEU A 5 -0.09 17.34 28.90
C LEU A 5 -1.38 16.93 29.63
N GLN A 6 -2.32 16.30 28.92
CA GLN A 6 -3.24 15.21 29.35
C GLN A 6 -4.08 14.82 28.11
N ILE A 7 -4.03 13.59 27.58
CA ILE A 7 -4.60 12.33 28.09
C ILE A 7 -6.12 12.23 27.82
N PHE A 8 -6.42 11.34 26.87
CA PHE A 8 -7.60 10.46 26.75
C PHE A 8 -9.02 11.01 26.47
N PHE A 9 -9.63 10.38 25.46
CA PHE A 9 -11.04 9.96 25.35
C PHE A 9 -12.12 10.92 25.86
N PHE A 10 -12.91 11.49 24.96
CA PHE A 10 -14.35 11.61 25.16
C PHE A 10 -15.09 11.48 23.82
N ALA A 11 -15.92 10.44 23.76
CA ALA A 11 -17.05 10.38 22.87
C ALA A 11 -18.12 11.41 23.31
N ALA A 12 -18.98 11.75 22.35
CA ALA A 12 -20.29 12.39 22.51
C ALA A 12 -20.31 13.87 22.96
N PHE A 13 -20.47 14.76 21.98
CA PHE A 13 -21.42 15.87 22.07
C PHE A 13 -22.09 16.10 20.70
N LEU A 14 -23.35 15.70 20.60
CA LEU A 14 -24.35 16.44 19.82
C LEU A 14 -24.65 17.74 20.58
N PRO A 15 -24.93 18.86 19.88
CA PRO A 15 -26.34 19.25 19.61
C PRO A 15 -26.57 19.62 18.12
N LEU A 16 -27.68 19.21 17.49
CA LEU A 16 -28.90 20.05 17.25
C LEU A 16 -28.49 21.48 16.81
N ILE A 17 -28.77 22.02 15.62
CA ILE A 17 -29.99 22.04 14.78
C ILE A 17 -29.57 22.58 13.40
N VAL A 18 -30.11 22.08 12.27
CA VAL A 18 -30.78 22.84 11.19
C VAL A 18 -31.29 21.83 10.15
N PHE A 19 -32.61 21.84 10.00
CA PHE A 19 -33.38 21.19 8.97
C PHE A 19 -33.06 21.81 7.60
N GLY A 20 -32.71 20.98 6.62
CA GLY A 20 -32.65 21.32 5.20
C GLY A 20 -33.40 20.24 4.43
N GLU A 21 -34.66 20.53 4.12
CA GLU A 21 -35.56 19.70 3.34
C GLU A 21 -35.35 19.94 1.83
N SER A 22 -35.66 18.90 1.06
CA SER A 22 -35.98 18.92 -0.38
C SER A 22 -34.85 18.85 -1.41
N SER A 23 -34.73 17.64 -1.97
CA SER A 23 -35.16 17.31 -3.35
C SER A 23 -34.11 16.75 -4.29
N SER A 24 -34.29 15.45 -4.54
CA SER A 24 -34.40 14.82 -5.86
C SER A 24 -33.28 15.08 -6.87
N SER A 25 -32.47 14.03 -7.10
CA SER A 25 -32.00 13.70 -8.44
C SER A 25 -31.75 12.19 -8.52
N THR A 26 -32.64 11.55 -9.28
CA THR A 26 -32.54 10.22 -9.89
C THR A 26 -31.15 9.59 -9.91
N VAL A 27 -30.96 8.51 -9.14
CA VAL A 27 -29.85 7.58 -9.37
C VAL A 27 -30.30 6.64 -10.49
N LEU A 28 -29.87 6.92 -11.72
CA LEU A 28 -30.02 6.00 -12.82
C LEU A 28 -29.23 4.73 -12.49
N THR A 29 -29.93 3.61 -12.43
CA THR A 29 -29.40 2.26 -12.36
C THR A 29 -28.49 2.02 -13.59
N SER A 30 -27.19 2.27 -13.45
CA SER A 30 -26.21 1.72 -14.39
C SER A 30 -25.97 0.27 -13.99
N THR A 31 -26.48 -0.64 -14.82
CA THR A 31 -26.03 -2.03 -14.86
C THR A 31 -24.53 -2.01 -15.12
N VAL A 32 -23.73 -2.14 -14.07
CA VAL A 32 -22.30 -2.39 -14.21
C VAL A 32 -22.20 -3.82 -14.72
N LEU A 33 -21.96 -3.94 -16.03
CA LEU A 33 -21.63 -5.20 -16.65
C LEU A 33 -20.42 -5.76 -15.90
N SER A 34 -20.63 -6.94 -15.33
CA SER A 34 -19.63 -7.74 -14.64
C SER A 34 -18.48 -8.02 -15.61
N THR A 35 -17.49 -7.14 -15.61
CA THR A 35 -16.18 -7.45 -16.14
C THR A 35 -15.41 -8.07 -15.00
N THR A 36 -15.26 -9.38 -15.13
CA THR A 36 -14.34 -10.25 -14.43
C THR A 36 -13.18 -9.46 -13.81
N PRO A 37 -12.96 -9.52 -12.49
CA PRO A 37 -11.63 -9.28 -11.96
C PRO A 37 -10.77 -10.45 -12.45
N THR A 38 -10.22 -10.30 -13.66
CA THR A 38 -9.15 -11.17 -14.12
C THR A 38 -8.03 -10.94 -13.12
N ALA A 39 -7.91 -11.91 -12.21
CA ALA A 39 -6.79 -12.03 -11.32
C ALA A 39 -5.53 -11.75 -12.13
N THR A 40 -4.77 -10.74 -11.71
CA THR A 40 -3.41 -10.48 -12.16
C THR A 40 -2.56 -11.65 -11.70
N THR A 41 -2.72 -12.75 -12.42
CA THR A 41 -1.88 -13.93 -12.38
C THR A 41 -0.52 -13.46 -12.85
N SER A 42 0.46 -13.61 -11.96
CA SER A 42 1.89 -13.39 -12.15
C SER A 42 2.29 -13.36 -13.64
N ALA A 43 2.71 -12.18 -14.13
CA ALA A 43 3.11 -12.00 -15.51
C ALA A 43 4.31 -12.91 -15.82
N THR A 44 4.06 -14.00 -16.52
CA THR A 44 5.10 -14.67 -17.28
C THR A 44 5.65 -13.65 -18.28
N CYS A 45 6.98 -13.51 -18.35
CA CYS A 45 7.63 -12.69 -19.37
C CYS A 45 7.28 -13.25 -20.76
N GLN A 46 6.27 -12.68 -21.42
CA GLN A 46 5.86 -13.08 -22.75
C GLN A 46 5.21 -11.91 -23.48
N ASP A 47 5.27 -11.95 -24.80
CA ASP A 47 4.53 -11.00 -25.63
C ASP A 47 3.05 -11.40 -25.67
N ALA A 48 2.19 -10.39 -25.68
CA ALA A 48 0.74 -10.55 -25.72
C ALA A 48 0.32 -11.15 -27.07
N PRO A 49 -0.52 -12.20 -27.07
CA PRO A 49 -1.03 -12.74 -28.31
C PRO A 49 -1.93 -11.70 -29.00
N GLY A 50 -1.65 -11.41 -30.27
CA GLY A 50 -2.38 -10.43 -31.07
C GLY A 50 -1.70 -9.07 -31.24
N GLU A 51 -0.61 -8.81 -30.52
CA GLU A 51 0.20 -7.60 -30.69
C GLU A 51 1.38 -7.87 -31.64
N ASN A 52 1.58 -7.00 -32.63
CA ASN A 52 2.68 -7.11 -33.59
C ASN A 52 3.99 -6.56 -32.98
N CYS A 53 4.45 -7.17 -31.90
CA CYS A 53 5.62 -6.72 -31.15
C CYS A 53 6.88 -6.58 -32.01
N SER A 54 7.03 -7.39 -33.07
CA SER A 54 8.14 -7.30 -34.03
C SER A 54 8.21 -5.95 -34.76
N LEU A 55 7.09 -5.24 -34.93
CA LEU A 55 7.08 -3.90 -35.54
C LEU A 55 7.55 -2.82 -34.56
N TYR A 56 7.46 -3.08 -33.26
CA TYR A 56 7.73 -2.10 -32.22
C TYR A 56 9.14 -2.21 -31.62
N VAL A 57 9.97 -3.13 -32.11
CA VAL A 57 11.36 -3.34 -31.68
C VAL A 57 12.17 -2.04 -31.70
N SER A 58 11.99 -1.22 -32.74
CA SER A 58 12.72 0.05 -32.91
C SER A 58 12.26 1.16 -31.96
N VAL A 59 11.05 1.06 -31.40
CA VAL A 59 10.46 2.06 -30.49
C VAL A 59 10.44 1.61 -29.04
N CYS A 60 11.02 0.44 -28.72
CA CYS A 60 11.19 -0.05 -27.35
C CYS A 60 12.05 0.89 -26.47
N SER A 61 12.81 1.82 -27.05
CA SER A 61 13.57 2.81 -26.27
C SER A 61 12.85 4.16 -26.13
N ASP A 62 11.69 4.33 -26.78
CA ASP A 62 10.93 5.58 -26.73
C ASP A 62 10.05 5.63 -25.46
N PRO A 63 10.26 6.61 -24.56
CA PRO A 63 9.50 6.75 -23.32
C PRO A 63 7.99 6.88 -23.53
N ARG A 64 7.55 7.35 -24.70
CA ARG A 64 6.12 7.52 -25.02
C ARG A 64 5.43 6.19 -25.28
N TYR A 65 6.16 5.23 -25.84
CA TYR A 65 5.67 3.88 -26.12
C TYR A 65 5.94 2.92 -24.98
N TYR A 66 6.81 3.28 -24.04
CA TYR A 66 7.12 2.49 -22.86
C TYR A 66 5.88 1.96 -22.11
N PRO A 67 4.87 2.76 -21.70
CA PRO A 67 3.72 2.23 -20.95
C PRO A 67 2.80 1.32 -21.78
N LEU A 68 2.83 1.44 -23.11
CA LEU A 68 2.05 0.58 -24.01
C LEU A 68 2.75 -0.77 -24.23
N LEU A 69 4.06 -0.73 -24.43
CA LEU A 69 4.88 -1.92 -24.70
C LEU A 69 5.19 -2.69 -23.41
N LYS A 70 5.29 -2.00 -22.27
CA LYS A 70 5.41 -2.59 -20.93
C LYS A 70 4.08 -3.23 -20.53
N GLY A 71 3.99 -4.56 -20.63
CA GLY A 71 2.79 -5.36 -20.41
C GLY A 71 2.22 -6.02 -21.68
N LYS A 72 2.68 -5.62 -22.87
CA LYS A 72 2.24 -6.17 -24.16
C LYS A 72 3.36 -6.80 -24.97
N CYS A 73 4.55 -6.20 -24.94
CA CYS A 73 5.71 -6.66 -25.70
C CYS A 73 6.93 -6.78 -24.79
N ASP A 74 6.72 -7.28 -23.56
CA ASP A 74 7.76 -7.31 -22.54
C ASP A 74 8.96 -8.16 -22.95
N LYS A 75 8.73 -9.25 -23.69
CA LYS A 75 9.79 -10.14 -24.16
C LYS A 75 10.51 -9.53 -25.36
N THR A 76 9.76 -9.05 -26.35
CA THR A 76 10.33 -8.44 -27.57
C THR A 76 11.14 -7.17 -27.27
N CYS A 77 10.68 -6.34 -26.33
CA CYS A 77 11.40 -5.14 -25.90
C CYS A 77 12.42 -5.38 -24.78
N GLY A 78 12.58 -6.62 -24.30
CA GLY A 78 13.54 -6.95 -23.24
C GLY A 78 13.20 -6.34 -21.87
N TYR A 79 11.94 -5.99 -21.62
CA TYR A 79 11.48 -5.44 -20.33
C TYR A 79 11.30 -6.50 -19.23
N CYS A 80 11.53 -7.76 -19.59
CA CYS A 80 11.59 -8.90 -18.69
C CYS A 80 12.80 -8.85 -17.75
N GLY A 81 12.74 -7.91 -16.83
CA GLY A 81 13.74 -7.68 -15.78
C GLY A 81 13.20 -6.83 -14.64
N SER A 82 11.96 -6.36 -14.74
CA SER A 82 11.25 -5.75 -13.62
C SER A 82 9.90 -6.43 -13.47
N VAL A 83 9.94 -7.69 -13.05
CA VAL A 83 9.10 -8.01 -11.91
C VAL A 83 9.70 -7.15 -10.80
N THR A 84 9.20 -5.92 -10.64
CA THR A 84 9.26 -5.29 -9.34
C THR A 84 8.35 -6.17 -8.52
N THR A 85 8.87 -7.32 -8.10
CA THR A 85 8.48 -7.88 -6.82
C THR A 85 8.60 -6.66 -5.94
N THR A 86 7.47 -6.13 -5.52
CA THR A 86 7.33 -5.40 -4.28
C THR A 86 7.79 -6.36 -3.20
N THR A 87 9.10 -6.66 -3.23
CA THR A 87 9.88 -7.12 -2.12
C THR A 87 9.53 -6.05 -1.11
N PRO A 88 8.80 -6.39 -0.03
CA PRO A 88 8.42 -5.40 0.95
C PRO A 88 9.71 -4.66 1.27
N SER A 89 9.74 -3.38 0.91
CA SER A 89 10.87 -2.49 1.17
C SER A 89 11.33 -2.85 2.56
N SER A 90 12.52 -3.45 2.66
CA SER A 90 12.97 -4.00 3.92
C SER A 90 13.09 -2.82 4.85
N THR A 91 12.03 -2.56 5.63
CA THR A 91 12.06 -1.54 6.66
C THR A 91 13.32 -1.82 7.45
N PRO A 92 14.27 -0.86 7.53
CA PRO A 92 15.52 -1.12 8.20
C PRO A 92 15.22 -1.70 9.58
N CYS A 93 15.75 -2.90 9.84
CA CYS A 93 15.58 -3.64 11.08
C CYS A 93 16.41 -2.98 12.17
N VAL A 94 15.94 -1.83 12.64
CA VAL A 94 16.63 -1.00 13.62
C VAL A 94 15.66 -0.58 14.71
N ASP A 95 16.22 -0.29 15.88
CA ASP A 95 15.47 0.38 16.92
C ASP A 95 15.50 1.88 16.61
N ASN A 96 14.32 2.48 16.49
CA ASN A 96 14.17 3.89 16.17
C ASN A 96 14.14 4.77 17.44
N SER A 97 14.20 4.15 18.62
CA SER A 97 14.22 4.82 19.92
C SER A 97 15.35 4.29 20.79
N SER A 98 16.11 5.19 21.40
CA SER A 98 17.11 4.84 22.42
C SER A 98 16.49 4.22 23.67
N ASN A 99 15.19 4.42 23.90
CA ASN A 99 14.48 3.88 25.05
C ASN A 99 14.06 2.42 24.89
N CYS A 100 14.30 1.79 23.74
CA CYS A 100 13.90 0.40 23.52
C CYS A 100 14.42 -0.56 24.60
N VAL A 101 15.62 -0.33 25.12
CA VAL A 101 16.19 -1.11 26.23
C VAL A 101 15.29 -1.09 27.47
N ASN A 102 14.73 0.08 27.81
CA ASN A 102 13.83 0.22 28.97
C ASN A 102 12.42 -0.25 28.63
N TRP A 103 11.91 0.07 27.44
CA TRP A 103 10.56 -0.30 27.03
C TRP A 103 10.38 -1.83 26.92
N VAL A 104 11.36 -2.54 26.36
CA VAL A 104 11.36 -4.01 26.32
C VAL A 104 11.29 -4.60 27.73
N LYS A 105 12.12 -4.08 28.66
CA LYS A 105 12.10 -4.51 30.07
C LYS A 105 10.75 -4.27 30.74
N ASN A 106 10.04 -3.21 30.35
CA ASN A 106 8.69 -2.88 30.85
C ASN A 106 7.55 -3.54 30.04
N GLY A 107 7.84 -4.52 29.18
CA GLY A 107 6.81 -5.30 28.48
C GLY A 107 6.24 -4.66 27.21
N PHE A 108 6.92 -3.66 26.63
CA PHE A 108 6.46 -2.99 25.40
C PHE A 108 6.18 -3.96 24.25
N CYS A 109 6.99 -5.00 24.08
CA CYS A 109 6.87 -5.95 22.97
C CYS A 109 5.62 -6.85 23.07
N THR A 110 5.00 -6.97 24.24
CA THR A 110 3.80 -7.79 24.47
C THR A 110 2.58 -6.94 24.84
N ASN A 111 2.76 -5.66 25.14
CA ASN A 111 1.68 -4.75 25.47
C ASN A 111 0.70 -4.62 24.29
N THR A 112 -0.59 -4.82 24.56
CA THR A 112 -1.70 -4.77 23.59
C THR A 112 -2.15 -3.35 23.27
N PHE A 113 -1.79 -2.37 24.11
CA PHE A 113 -2.03 -0.94 23.84
C PHE A 113 -1.26 -0.47 22.59
N TYR A 114 -0.07 -1.06 22.35
CA TYR A 114 0.72 -0.81 21.16
C TYR A 114 0.49 -1.96 20.17
N ASN A 115 -0.06 -1.63 19.00
CA ASN A 115 -0.27 -2.62 17.96
C ASN A 115 1.08 -3.14 17.40
N CYS A 116 1.03 -4.24 16.66
CA CYS A 116 2.22 -4.86 16.09
C CYS A 116 3.06 -3.85 15.26
N THR A 117 2.39 -3.04 14.44
CA THR A 117 3.02 -2.01 13.61
C THR A 117 3.80 -0.99 14.44
N GLN A 118 3.22 -0.50 15.54
CA GLN A 118 3.88 0.45 16.46
C GLN A 118 5.08 -0.19 17.15
N ARG A 119 4.93 -1.42 17.65
CA ARG A 119 6.04 -2.14 18.29
C ARG A 119 7.20 -2.35 17.32
N LYS A 120 6.89 -2.68 16.07
CA LYS A 120 7.87 -2.80 14.99
C LYS A 120 8.48 -1.44 14.61
N GLN A 121 7.69 -0.37 14.55
CA GLN A 121 8.17 0.96 14.20
C GLN A 121 9.19 1.52 15.21
N TYR A 122 8.95 1.31 16.51
CA TYR A 122 9.81 1.88 17.55
C TYR A 122 11.00 0.99 17.87
N CYS A 123 10.77 -0.32 18.03
CA CYS A 123 11.75 -1.25 18.59
C CYS A 123 11.79 -2.56 17.80
N ALA A 124 11.82 -2.50 16.45
CA ALA A 124 11.84 -3.69 15.60
C ALA A 124 12.91 -4.71 16.01
N LYS A 125 14.14 -4.26 16.28
CA LYS A 125 15.26 -5.15 16.60
C LYS A 125 15.14 -5.66 18.04
N SER A 126 14.89 -4.75 18.96
CA SER A 126 14.70 -5.02 20.39
C SER A 126 13.52 -5.95 20.70
N CYS A 127 12.43 -5.84 19.95
CA CYS A 127 11.25 -6.72 20.04
C CYS A 127 11.30 -7.92 19.09
N LYS A 128 12.38 -8.09 18.31
CA LYS A 128 12.56 -9.20 17.35
C LYS A 128 11.46 -9.29 16.28
N LEU A 129 10.94 -8.14 15.82
CA LEU A 129 9.84 -8.03 14.86
C LEU A 129 10.30 -7.78 13.41
N CYS A 130 11.60 -7.78 13.13
CA CYS A 130 12.15 -7.40 11.83
C CYS A 130 11.58 -8.20 10.65
N ASN A 131 11.47 -9.52 10.83
CA ASN A 131 10.94 -10.43 9.82
C ASN A 131 9.50 -10.85 10.11
N THR A 132 8.86 -10.21 11.10
CA THR A 132 7.48 -10.48 11.48
C THR A 132 6.56 -9.58 10.69
N SER A 133 5.59 -10.15 10.00
CA SER A 133 4.49 -9.37 9.42
C SER A 133 3.54 -8.94 10.54
N CYS A 134 3.40 -7.63 10.62
CA CYS A 134 2.38 -6.89 11.35
C CYS A 134 1.45 -6.30 10.27
#